data_AF-A0A9P9AGU3-F1
#
_entry.id   AF-A0A9P9AGU3-F1
#
_cell.length_a   1.000
_cell.length_b   1.000
_cell.length_c   1.000
_cell.angle_alpha   90.00
_cell.angle_beta   90.00
_cell.angle_gamma   90.00
#
_symmetry.space_group_name_H-M   'P 1'
#
loop_
_entity.id
_entity.type
_entity.pdbx_description
1 polymer ?
#
loop_
_entity_poly.entity_id
_entity_poly.type
_entity_poly.pdbx_seq_one_letter_code
_entity_poly.pdbx_strand_id
1 'polypeptide(L)'
;MPAIGRLSTDYFASPEVIQMLLADFSEHIYSVYPLVDSGSRQLLAQAAKSPLTLDQLDPSLYRRCLVICALTASCIPGRSPQYCRAQSTGNRGLVDQACDLLQLSRLSTCPLYQDEPTIDTIIDSALLGLASHFTARPSRGWNLFNESLVAMKAMDLFTPQGYASLSPMDAEICKRLFCHHYILYVYDRLLRPLPSTTALFPPPHIDWDFFMPSLMPDQELLRLGSGGGQSRSTSRTESQSPGAPSPSVDWLDTASPGVPGFVALLKIFLAARHFLPLLALKPGRDACRAAHSDYTRELLDMDRETLQAERDTGPFTIARRIVDEMDVALADAVAFLSAHSPRSDPHTAAFERMLHIVTLFLQSSLIEHIVAAEVEELARRGRAQQPNTPEAASPEVTVEVEERLWQYRYSITARMLHVLDQANPAEFLEGNSFFSIAQIRIVGATLLNSEGGMGSTRDRDGVGASYVQRFTDFLGRIDTSAEANYEVWTERR
;
A
#
# COMPACT_ATOMS: atom_id res chain seq x y z
N MET A 1 13.59 30.84 21.65
CA MET A 1 14.16 29.50 21.89
C MET A 1 15.61 29.50 21.40
N PRO A 2 16.57 28.92 22.15
CA PRO A 2 17.93 28.77 21.64
C PRO A 2 17.89 27.92 20.37
N ALA A 3 18.69 28.28 19.36
CA ALA A 3 18.78 27.55 18.11
C ALA A 3 19.21 26.11 18.39
N ILE A 4 18.32 25.15 18.16
CA ILE A 4 18.70 23.74 18.02
C ILE A 4 19.76 23.73 16.91
N GLY A 5 20.95 23.18 17.19
CA GLY A 5 22.03 23.09 16.22
C GLY A 5 21.54 22.49 14.91
N ARG A 6 22.16 22.86 13.78
CA ARG A 6 21.77 22.34 12.46
C ARG A 6 21.82 20.81 12.49
N LEU A 7 20.68 20.17 12.22
CA LEU A 7 20.60 18.73 12.12
C LEU A 7 21.39 18.26 10.89
N SER A 8 22.24 17.26 11.09
CA SER A 8 23.05 16.63 10.06
C SER A 8 22.50 15.24 9.73
N THR A 9 22.76 14.76 8.51
CA THR A 9 22.44 13.38 8.12
C THR A 9 23.36 12.36 8.80
N ASP A 10 24.50 12.78 9.36
CA ASP A 10 25.41 11.92 10.11
C ASP A 10 24.77 11.40 11.41
N TYR A 11 23.79 12.14 11.94
CA TYR A 11 22.95 11.67 13.05
C TYR A 11 21.97 10.58 12.63
N PHE A 12 21.83 10.29 11.34
CA PHE A 12 20.95 9.25 10.82
C PHE A 12 21.75 8.04 10.35
N ALA A 13 22.66 8.20 9.38
CA ALA A 13 23.48 7.13 8.82
C ALA A 13 24.72 7.72 8.10
N SER A 14 25.70 6.87 7.78
CA SER A 14 26.85 7.35 6.99
C SER A 14 26.41 7.75 5.56
N PRO A 15 27.12 8.67 4.90
CA PRO A 15 26.81 9.08 3.53
C PRO A 15 26.72 7.91 2.54
N GLU A 16 27.58 6.90 2.69
CA GLU A 16 27.58 5.71 1.83
C GLU A 16 26.31 4.88 2.00
N VAL A 17 25.82 4.75 3.23
CA VAL A 17 24.55 4.06 3.53
C VAL A 17 23.37 4.84 2.98
N ILE A 18 23.37 6.16 3.12
CA ILE A 18 22.32 7.03 2.55
C ILE A 18 22.28 6.89 1.03
N GLN A 19 23.44 6.91 0.38
CA GLN A 19 23.53 6.72 -1.07
C GLN A 19 22.97 5.37 -1.51
N MET A 20 23.28 4.30 -0.79
CA MET A 20 22.76 2.96 -1.06
C MET A 20 21.24 2.90 -0.90
N LEU A 21 20.69 3.47 0.18
CA LEU A 21 19.25 3.51 0.44
C LEU A 21 18.48 4.33 -0.62
N LEU A 22 19.05 5.43 -1.10
CA LEU A 22 18.43 6.25 -2.16
C LEU A 22 18.48 5.58 -3.54
N ALA A 23 19.56 4.84 -3.83
CA ALA A 23 19.64 4.02 -5.03
C ALA A 23 18.59 2.90 -5.02
N ASP A 24 18.53 2.15 -3.92
CA ASP A 24 17.58 1.05 -3.74
C ASP A 24 16.12 1.52 -3.73
N PHE A 25 15.84 2.73 -3.21
CA PHE A 25 14.52 3.36 -3.34
C PHE A 25 14.12 3.51 -4.80
N SER A 26 15.03 4.07 -5.61
CA SER A 26 14.78 4.40 -7.00
C SER A 26 14.60 3.14 -7.84
N GLU A 27 15.35 2.09 -7.54
CA GLU A 27 15.32 0.81 -8.26
C GLU A 27 14.12 -0.06 -7.88
N HIS A 28 13.83 -0.20 -6.59
CA HIS A 28 12.93 -1.27 -6.11
C HIS A 28 11.60 -0.77 -5.53
N ILE A 29 11.50 0.48 -5.05
CA ILE A 29 10.39 0.92 -4.19
C ILE A 29 9.53 1.99 -4.87
N TYR A 30 10.15 2.85 -5.67
CA TYR A 30 9.47 3.97 -6.31
C TYR A 30 8.29 3.54 -7.18
N SER A 31 8.36 2.37 -7.83
CA SER A 31 7.25 1.84 -8.64
C SER A 31 6.00 1.44 -7.88
N VAL A 32 6.12 1.34 -6.58
CA VAL A 32 5.05 0.92 -5.67
C VAL A 32 4.52 2.12 -4.93
N TYR A 33 5.43 3.00 -4.51
CA TYR A 33 5.14 4.21 -3.76
C TYR A 33 5.67 5.44 -4.52
N PRO A 34 5.07 5.81 -5.68
CA PRO A 34 5.50 6.94 -6.51
C PRO A 34 5.06 8.29 -5.92
N LEU A 35 5.30 8.49 -4.63
CA LEU A 35 4.87 9.65 -3.82
C LEU A 35 5.93 10.76 -3.74
N VAL A 36 7.04 10.61 -4.44
CA VAL A 36 8.13 11.59 -4.48
C VAL A 36 8.34 12.02 -5.92
N ASP A 37 8.35 13.31 -6.18
CA ASP A 37 8.54 13.82 -7.53
C ASP A 37 9.95 13.52 -8.08
N SER A 38 10.05 13.41 -9.40
CA SER A 38 11.34 13.15 -10.06
C SER A 38 12.42 14.20 -9.80
N GLY A 39 12.06 15.47 -9.54
CA GLY A 39 12.99 16.54 -9.23
C GLY A 39 13.66 16.34 -7.88
N SER A 40 12.87 16.12 -6.83
CA SER A 40 13.37 15.79 -5.49
C SER A 40 14.23 14.54 -5.51
N ARG A 41 13.83 13.49 -6.25
CA ARG A 41 14.65 12.28 -6.39
C ARG A 41 16.00 12.57 -7.02
N GLN A 42 16.04 13.36 -8.11
CA GLN A 42 17.29 13.74 -8.76
C GLN A 42 18.18 14.56 -7.84
N LEU A 43 17.62 15.53 -7.10
CA LEU A 43 18.36 16.35 -6.16
C LEU A 43 18.96 15.52 -5.03
N LEU A 44 18.19 14.59 -4.46
CA LEU A 44 18.68 13.69 -3.43
C LEU A 44 19.76 12.73 -3.96
N ALA A 45 19.58 12.18 -5.16
CA ALA A 45 20.58 11.32 -5.80
C ALA A 45 21.89 12.08 -6.12
N GLN A 46 21.80 13.37 -6.47
CA GLN A 46 22.96 14.23 -6.67
C GLN A 46 23.64 14.57 -5.33
N ALA A 47 22.85 14.92 -4.32
CA ALA A 47 23.35 15.23 -2.98
C ALA A 47 24.07 14.01 -2.36
N ALA A 48 23.54 12.81 -2.56
CA ALA A 48 24.13 11.58 -2.06
C ALA A 48 25.51 11.25 -2.65
N LYS A 49 25.88 11.84 -3.80
CA LYS A 49 27.22 11.67 -4.41
C LYS A 49 28.29 12.55 -3.77
N SER A 50 27.92 13.53 -2.93
CA SER A 50 28.86 14.43 -2.26
C SER A 50 28.47 14.60 -0.78
N PRO A 51 29.28 14.11 0.18
CA PRO A 51 28.95 14.18 1.61
C PRO A 51 28.68 15.61 2.12
N LEU A 52 29.41 16.60 1.57
CA LEU A 52 29.31 18.01 1.96
C LEU A 52 27.98 18.67 1.58
N THR A 53 27.21 18.11 0.64
CA THR A 53 25.95 18.70 0.18
C THR A 53 24.72 18.15 0.90
N LEU A 54 24.79 16.97 1.54
CA LEU A 54 23.68 16.41 2.33
C LEU A 54 23.36 17.26 3.57
N ASP A 55 24.39 17.74 4.27
CA ASP A 55 24.22 18.64 5.41
C ASP A 55 23.77 20.06 5.00
N GLN A 56 23.87 20.37 3.71
CA GLN A 56 23.48 21.65 3.14
C GLN A 56 22.04 21.66 2.59
N LEU A 57 21.36 20.52 2.60
CA LEU A 57 19.97 20.40 2.16
C LEU A 57 19.09 21.42 2.89
N ASP A 58 18.09 21.91 2.16
CA ASP A 58 17.01 22.64 2.78
C ASP A 58 16.24 21.71 3.74
N PRO A 59 15.53 22.25 4.75
CA PRO A 59 14.88 21.42 5.75
C PRO A 59 13.84 20.46 5.17
N SER A 60 13.20 20.77 4.04
CA SER A 60 12.19 19.89 3.44
C SER A 60 12.84 18.70 2.75
N LEU A 61 13.89 18.91 1.93
CA LEU A 61 14.63 17.82 1.31
C LEU A 61 15.39 16.97 2.33
N TYR A 62 15.90 17.57 3.42
CA TYR A 62 16.49 16.82 4.53
C TYR A 62 15.48 15.81 5.10
N ARG A 63 14.28 16.28 5.45
CA ARG A 63 13.21 15.41 5.97
C ARG A 63 12.82 14.34 4.96
N ARG A 64 12.66 14.74 3.69
CA ARG A 64 12.34 13.81 2.60
C ARG A 64 13.41 12.72 2.44
N CYS A 65 14.68 13.07 2.56
CA CYS A 65 15.80 12.13 2.53
C CYS A 65 15.67 11.09 3.65
N LEU A 66 15.41 11.53 4.89
CA LEU A 66 15.27 10.64 6.04
C LEU A 66 14.13 9.65 5.86
N VAL A 67 12.95 10.13 5.45
CA VAL A 67 11.77 9.26 5.31
C VAL A 67 11.88 8.29 4.14
N ILE A 68 12.52 8.69 3.03
CA ILE A 68 12.83 7.78 1.93
C ILE A 68 13.78 6.68 2.40
N CYS A 69 14.89 7.05 3.07
CA CYS A 69 15.85 6.08 3.59
C CYS A 69 15.21 5.11 4.60
N ALA A 70 14.36 5.63 5.50
CA ALA A 70 13.62 4.81 6.45
C ALA A 70 12.65 3.83 5.75
N LEU A 71 11.91 4.32 4.75
CA LEU A 71 11.03 3.49 3.94
C LEU A 71 11.83 2.40 3.23
N THR A 72 12.97 2.74 2.62
CA THR A 72 13.82 1.76 1.94
C THR A 72 14.31 0.66 2.85
N ALA A 73 14.91 1.03 3.98
CA ALA A 73 15.39 0.06 4.95
C ALA A 73 14.25 -0.86 5.42
N SER A 74 13.03 -0.33 5.55
CA SER A 74 11.88 -1.12 5.99
C SER A 74 11.32 -2.07 4.91
N CYS A 75 11.38 -1.70 3.63
CA CYS A 75 10.83 -2.50 2.52
C CYS A 75 11.78 -3.61 2.04
N ILE A 76 13.09 -3.48 2.29
CA ILE A 76 14.12 -4.43 1.83
C ILE A 76 14.86 -5.03 3.04
N PRO A 77 14.19 -5.84 3.87
CA PRO A 77 14.78 -6.39 5.08
C PRO A 77 16.01 -7.27 4.80
N GLY A 78 16.07 -7.94 3.65
CA GLY A 78 17.22 -8.76 3.24
C GLY A 78 18.53 -7.97 3.09
N ARG A 79 18.47 -6.66 2.85
CA ARG A 79 19.65 -5.77 2.77
C ARG A 79 19.98 -5.07 4.09
N SER A 80 19.27 -5.38 5.17
CA SER A 80 19.54 -4.84 6.52
C SER A 80 21.02 -4.88 6.94
N PRO A 81 21.78 -5.96 6.67
CA PRO A 81 23.20 -6.02 7.02
C PRO A 81 24.05 -4.97 6.29
N GLN A 82 23.62 -4.52 5.10
CA GLN A 82 24.34 -3.49 4.34
C GLN A 82 24.04 -2.10 4.91
N TYR A 83 22.79 -1.85 5.29
CA TYR A 83 22.35 -0.55 5.82
C TYR A 83 22.80 -0.32 7.27
N CYS A 84 22.83 -1.37 8.09
CA CYS A 84 23.03 -1.26 9.54
C CYS A 84 24.48 -1.55 9.99
N ARG A 85 25.43 -1.68 9.05
CA ARG A 85 26.83 -2.07 9.32
C ARG A 85 27.51 -1.25 10.42
N ALA A 86 27.18 0.02 10.53
CA ALA A 86 27.77 0.95 11.51
C ALA A 86 26.89 1.17 12.77
N GLN A 87 25.61 0.82 12.72
CA GLN A 87 24.63 1.12 13.76
C GLN A 87 23.93 -0.17 14.19
N SER A 88 24.16 -0.59 15.43
CA SER A 88 23.69 -1.86 16.01
C SER A 88 22.17 -1.97 16.24
N THR A 89 21.36 -1.17 15.53
CA THR A 89 19.94 -0.95 15.82
C THR A 89 18.99 -1.61 14.81
N GLY A 90 19.51 -2.17 13.71
CA GLY A 90 18.72 -2.84 12.67
C GLY A 90 17.76 -1.89 11.92
N ASN A 91 16.95 -2.42 11.00
CA ASN A 91 16.03 -1.59 10.20
C ASN A 91 15.02 -0.82 11.05
N ARG A 92 14.53 -1.45 12.13
CA ARG A 92 13.64 -0.80 13.09
C ARG A 92 14.32 0.41 13.76
N GLY A 93 15.60 0.28 14.11
CA GLY A 93 16.40 1.35 14.66
C GLY A 93 16.52 2.54 13.72
N LEU A 94 16.82 2.29 12.44
CA LEU A 94 16.85 3.33 11.41
C LEU A 94 15.50 4.05 11.30
N VAL A 95 14.38 3.32 11.30
CA VAL A 95 13.04 3.94 11.26
C VAL A 95 12.75 4.74 12.53
N ASP A 96 13.07 4.22 13.71
CA ASP A 96 12.91 4.93 14.99
C ASP A 96 13.73 6.25 14.99
N GLN A 97 14.97 6.21 14.50
CA GLN A 97 15.87 7.36 14.41
C GLN A 97 15.40 8.39 13.37
N ALA A 98 14.90 7.95 12.21
CA ALA A 98 14.27 8.85 11.24
C ALA A 98 13.04 9.55 11.82
N CYS A 99 12.24 8.87 12.65
CA CYS A 99 11.12 9.50 13.34
C CYS A 99 11.57 10.63 14.25
N ASP A 100 12.59 10.38 15.07
CA ASP A 100 13.10 11.36 16.03
C ASP A 100 13.70 12.58 15.32
N LEU A 101 14.50 12.36 14.28
CA LEU A 101 15.11 13.43 13.49
C LEU A 101 14.08 14.22 12.66
N LEU A 102 13.05 13.56 12.13
CA LEU A 102 11.95 14.24 11.45
C LEU A 102 11.23 15.20 12.41
N GLN A 103 10.91 14.75 13.63
CA GLN A 103 10.24 15.57 14.63
C GLN A 103 11.11 16.73 15.10
N LEU A 104 12.41 16.50 15.36
CA LEU A 104 13.35 17.57 15.68
C LEU A 104 13.47 18.60 14.55
N SER A 105 13.50 18.15 13.29
CA SER A 105 13.54 19.03 12.12
C SER A 105 12.27 19.88 12.01
N ARG A 106 11.10 19.28 12.22
CA ARG A 106 9.82 20.01 12.23
C ARG A 106 9.77 21.05 13.34
N LEU A 107 10.10 20.68 14.57
CA LEU A 107 10.09 21.61 15.71
C LEU A 107 11.08 22.78 15.53
N SER A 108 12.20 22.57 14.83
CA SER A 108 13.21 23.60 14.60
C SER A 108 12.92 24.49 13.39
N THR A 109 12.29 23.98 12.33
CA THR A 109 12.18 24.68 11.03
C THR A 109 10.75 24.90 10.53
N CYS A 110 9.77 24.19 11.10
CA CYS A 110 8.36 24.28 10.74
C CYS A 110 7.48 24.03 11.98
N PRO A 111 7.53 24.90 13.01
CA PRO A 111 6.87 24.65 14.29
C PRO A 111 5.33 24.64 14.20
N LEU A 112 4.76 25.23 13.15
CA LEU A 112 3.32 25.27 12.90
C LEU A 112 2.83 24.18 11.93
N TYR A 113 3.63 23.13 11.68
CA TYR A 113 3.27 22.10 10.68
C TYR A 113 1.92 21.40 10.92
N GLN A 114 1.42 21.42 12.16
CA GLN A 114 0.12 20.85 12.52
C GLN A 114 -1.05 21.76 12.15
N ASP A 115 -0.84 23.09 12.21
CA ASP A 115 -1.86 24.10 11.94
C ASP A 115 -1.81 24.56 10.47
N GLU A 116 -0.61 24.60 9.88
CA GLU A 116 -0.34 25.02 8.50
C GLU A 116 0.39 23.89 7.75
N PRO A 117 -0.31 22.80 7.40
CA PRO A 117 0.31 21.67 6.72
C PRO A 117 0.75 22.05 5.30
N THR A 118 1.88 21.48 4.88
CA THR A 118 2.42 21.57 3.53
C THR A 118 2.42 20.20 2.84
N ILE A 119 2.54 20.19 1.51
CA ILE A 119 2.68 18.96 0.70
C ILE A 119 3.83 18.09 1.20
N ASP A 120 4.96 18.70 1.60
CA ASP A 120 6.07 17.94 2.15
C ASP A 120 5.72 17.26 3.46
N THR A 121 5.05 17.97 4.37
CA THR A 121 4.68 17.41 5.67
C THR A 121 3.73 16.24 5.53
N ILE A 122 2.74 16.30 4.63
CA ILE A 122 1.77 15.22 4.42
C ILE A 122 2.41 13.98 3.79
N ILE A 123 3.33 14.16 2.84
CA ILE A 123 4.03 13.02 2.22
C ILE A 123 5.03 12.42 3.19
N ASP A 124 5.81 13.24 3.90
CA ASP A 124 6.79 12.76 4.88
C ASP A 124 6.11 11.92 5.97
N SER A 125 4.95 12.36 6.48
CA SER A 125 4.15 11.60 7.44
C SER A 125 3.63 10.29 6.86
N ALA A 126 3.16 10.28 5.61
CA ALA A 126 2.69 9.06 4.96
C ALA A 126 3.82 8.04 4.74
N LEU A 127 4.97 8.46 4.21
CA LEU A 127 6.12 7.58 3.95
C LEU A 127 6.71 7.02 5.25
N LEU A 128 6.85 7.85 6.29
CA LEU A 128 7.32 7.39 7.59
C LEU A 128 6.28 6.50 8.30
N GLY A 129 4.99 6.75 8.05
CA GLY A 129 3.90 5.87 8.47
C GLY A 129 4.05 4.46 7.91
N LEU A 130 4.27 4.35 6.59
CA LEU A 130 4.58 3.07 5.92
C LEU A 130 5.81 2.39 6.53
N ALA A 131 6.91 3.14 6.69
CA ALA A 131 8.14 2.59 7.25
C ALA A 131 7.95 2.05 8.68
N SER A 132 7.16 2.75 9.49
CA SER A 132 6.79 2.31 10.84
C SER A 132 5.93 1.04 10.83
N HIS A 133 5.04 0.89 9.84
CA HIS A 133 4.26 -0.33 9.67
C HIS A 133 5.13 -1.55 9.38
N PHE A 134 6.08 -1.42 8.45
CA PHE A 134 6.95 -2.51 8.02
C PHE A 134 8.00 -2.91 9.08
N THR A 135 8.19 -2.09 10.11
CA THR A 135 9.10 -2.38 11.24
C THR A 135 8.36 -2.75 12.53
N ALA A 136 7.13 -3.26 12.40
CA ALA A 136 6.29 -3.71 13.52
C ALA A 136 6.01 -2.62 14.58
N ARG A 137 5.86 -1.36 14.14
CA ARG A 137 5.38 -0.22 14.94
C ARG A 137 4.01 0.26 14.46
N PRO A 138 2.97 -0.61 14.40
CA PRO A 138 1.71 -0.28 13.75
C PRO A 138 0.99 0.92 14.38
N SER A 139 1.04 1.09 15.70
CA SER A 139 0.40 2.24 16.36
C SER A 139 1.01 3.57 15.93
N ARG A 140 2.35 3.63 15.76
CA ARG A 140 3.01 4.83 15.24
C ARG A 140 2.68 5.04 13.77
N GLY A 141 2.71 3.97 12.98
CA GLY A 141 2.35 4.02 11.57
C GLY A 141 0.96 4.60 11.35
N TRP A 142 -0.05 4.12 12.08
CA TRP A 142 -1.41 4.67 12.02
C TRP A 142 -1.52 6.11 12.48
N ASN A 143 -0.78 6.51 13.52
CA ASN A 143 -0.77 7.90 13.95
C ASN A 143 -0.21 8.83 12.86
N LEU A 144 0.89 8.46 12.22
CA LEU A 144 1.50 9.22 11.13
C LEU A 144 0.63 9.25 9.87
N PHE A 145 -0.04 8.14 9.54
CA PHE A 145 -1.04 8.15 8.47
C PHE A 145 -2.21 9.07 8.79
N ASN A 146 -2.78 8.98 9.98
CA ASN A 146 -3.87 9.88 10.39
C ASN A 146 -3.43 11.35 10.41
N GLU A 147 -2.19 11.65 10.78
CA GLU A 147 -1.63 13.00 10.65
C GLU A 147 -1.66 13.49 9.20
N SER A 148 -1.19 12.66 8.27
CA SER A 148 -1.24 12.94 6.82
C SER A 148 -2.70 13.14 6.34
N LEU A 149 -3.64 12.31 6.80
CA LEU A 149 -5.06 12.42 6.47
C LEU A 149 -5.70 13.73 6.96
N VAL A 150 -5.44 14.10 8.21
CA VAL A 150 -5.97 15.34 8.81
C VAL A 150 -5.42 16.55 8.07
N ALA A 151 -4.13 16.53 7.73
CA ALA A 151 -3.48 17.59 6.99
C ALA A 151 -4.01 17.70 5.55
N MET A 152 -4.23 16.58 4.84
CA MET A 152 -4.89 16.57 3.53
C MET A 152 -6.29 17.19 3.59
N LYS A 153 -7.05 16.91 4.66
CA LYS A 153 -8.36 17.51 4.88
C LYS A 153 -8.27 19.02 5.13
N ALA A 154 -7.29 19.48 5.90
CA ALA A 154 -7.06 20.91 6.13
C ALA A 154 -6.71 21.66 4.83
N MET A 155 -6.06 20.98 3.88
CA MET A 155 -5.70 21.50 2.56
C MET A 155 -6.79 21.30 1.48
N ASP A 156 -7.96 20.76 1.83
CA ASP A 156 -9.06 20.46 0.89
C ASP A 156 -8.66 19.49 -0.26
N LEU A 157 -7.63 18.65 -0.06
CA LEU A 157 -7.08 17.72 -1.06
C LEU A 157 -7.94 16.46 -1.30
N PHE A 158 -9.25 16.64 -1.20
CA PHE A 158 -10.26 15.61 -1.43
C PHE A 158 -11.37 16.10 -2.36
N THR A 159 -11.32 17.37 -2.76
CA THR A 159 -12.16 17.93 -3.81
C THR A 159 -11.27 18.44 -4.94
N PRO A 160 -11.72 18.44 -6.20
CA PRO A 160 -10.97 19.05 -7.29
C PRO A 160 -10.58 20.53 -7.04
N GLN A 161 -11.37 21.24 -6.23
CA GLN A 161 -11.16 22.64 -5.88
C GLN A 161 -9.88 22.85 -5.06
N GLY A 162 -9.56 21.96 -4.10
CA GLY A 162 -8.33 22.05 -3.31
C GLY A 162 -7.05 21.91 -4.13
N TYR A 163 -7.12 21.35 -5.34
CA TYR A 163 -5.99 21.20 -6.25
C TYR A 163 -5.78 22.42 -7.15
N ALA A 164 -6.73 23.37 -7.21
CA ALA A 164 -6.72 24.46 -8.19
C ALA A 164 -5.52 25.42 -8.04
N SER A 165 -4.97 25.54 -6.83
CA SER A 165 -3.81 26.39 -6.54
C SER A 165 -2.46 25.66 -6.65
N LEU A 166 -2.47 24.34 -6.85
CA LEU A 166 -1.26 23.53 -6.88
C LEU A 166 -0.58 23.57 -8.25
N SER A 167 0.74 23.38 -8.26
CA SER A 167 1.44 23.11 -9.52
C SER A 167 0.97 21.78 -10.12
N PRO A 168 1.10 21.55 -11.44
CA PRO A 168 0.72 20.28 -12.06
C PRO A 168 1.39 19.07 -11.41
N MET A 169 2.65 19.20 -11.00
CA MET A 169 3.39 18.13 -10.35
C MET A 169 2.89 17.87 -8.92
N ASP A 170 2.68 18.94 -8.16
CA ASP A 170 2.16 18.86 -6.79
C ASP A 170 0.75 18.25 -6.76
N ALA A 171 -0.10 18.66 -7.70
CA ALA A 171 -1.43 18.12 -7.86
C ALA A 171 -1.37 16.61 -8.13
N GLU A 172 -0.49 16.18 -9.03
CA GLU A 172 -0.33 14.76 -9.36
C GLU A 172 0.21 13.94 -8.18
N ILE A 173 1.21 14.43 -7.44
CA ILE A 173 1.71 13.76 -6.24
C ILE A 173 0.62 13.68 -5.16
N CYS A 174 -0.16 14.73 -4.97
CA CYS A 174 -1.27 14.73 -4.01
C CYS A 174 -2.38 13.75 -4.42
N LYS A 175 -2.66 13.55 -5.72
CA LYS A 175 -3.58 12.51 -6.20
C LYS A 175 -3.04 11.12 -5.89
N ARG A 176 -1.76 10.87 -6.17
CA ARG A 176 -1.11 9.58 -5.84
C ARG A 176 -1.17 9.30 -4.34
N LEU A 177 -0.93 10.31 -3.50
CA LEU A 177 -1.06 10.20 -2.05
C LEU A 177 -2.49 9.90 -1.60
N PHE A 178 -3.49 10.58 -2.19
CA PHE A 178 -4.91 10.31 -1.94
C PHE A 178 -5.27 8.85 -2.26
N CYS A 179 -4.89 8.39 -3.45
CA CYS A 179 -5.12 7.00 -3.87
C CYS A 179 -4.39 5.99 -2.97
N HIS A 180 -3.20 6.33 -2.51
CA HIS A 180 -2.44 5.49 -1.58
C HIS A 180 -3.16 5.36 -0.23
N HIS A 181 -3.67 6.46 0.32
CA HIS A 181 -4.49 6.43 1.53
C HIS A 181 -5.80 5.64 1.34
N TYR A 182 -6.40 5.70 0.16
CA TYR A 182 -7.55 4.85 -0.15
C TYR A 182 -7.19 3.35 -0.10
N ILE A 183 -6.06 2.95 -0.68
CA ILE A 183 -5.57 1.57 -0.60
C ILE A 183 -5.39 1.15 0.86
N LEU A 184 -4.73 1.98 1.67
CA LEU A 184 -4.55 1.72 3.11
C LEU A 184 -5.88 1.65 3.87
N TYR A 185 -6.83 2.51 3.54
CA TYR A 185 -8.17 2.50 4.12
C TYR A 185 -8.88 1.17 3.86
N VAL A 186 -8.82 0.65 2.62
CA VAL A 186 -9.38 -0.66 2.28
C VAL A 186 -8.71 -1.76 3.11
N TYR A 187 -7.37 -1.79 3.19
CA TYR A 187 -6.65 -2.76 4.01
C TYR A 187 -7.02 -2.70 5.49
N ASP A 188 -7.09 -1.50 6.04
CA ASP A 188 -7.43 -1.28 7.45
C ASP A 188 -8.81 -1.86 7.80
N ARG A 189 -9.79 -1.65 6.91
CA ARG A 189 -11.17 -2.17 7.05
C ARG A 189 -11.25 -3.68 6.88
N LEU A 190 -10.40 -4.26 6.04
CA LEU A 190 -10.35 -5.70 5.79
C LEU A 190 -9.74 -6.47 6.96
N LEU A 191 -8.64 -5.94 7.49
CA LEU A 191 -7.81 -6.63 8.46
C LEU A 191 -8.28 -6.43 9.90
N ARG A 192 -9.02 -5.34 10.18
CA ARG A 192 -9.40 -5.01 11.56
C ARG A 192 -10.89 -4.90 11.79
N PRO A 193 -11.38 -5.43 12.93
CA PRO A 193 -12.74 -5.19 13.35
C PRO A 193 -12.96 -3.72 13.74
N LEU A 194 -11.93 -3.03 14.23
CA LEU A 194 -11.92 -1.60 14.53
C LEU A 194 -10.85 -0.93 13.66
N PRO A 195 -11.23 -0.16 12.62
CA PRO A 195 -10.29 0.54 11.76
C PRO A 195 -9.52 1.57 12.57
N SER A 196 -8.22 1.71 12.29
CA SER A 196 -7.38 2.75 12.92
C SER A 196 -7.30 4.03 12.08
N THR A 197 -7.75 3.97 10.82
CA THR A 197 -7.87 5.13 9.94
C THR A 197 -9.21 5.81 10.09
N THR A 198 -9.19 7.14 10.14
CA THR A 198 -10.41 7.93 9.99
C THR A 198 -10.87 7.88 8.53
N ALA A 199 -12.18 7.78 8.28
CA ALA A 199 -12.68 7.80 6.91
C ALA A 199 -12.45 9.19 6.29
N LEU A 200 -11.77 9.23 5.15
CA LEU A 200 -11.63 10.43 4.33
C LEU A 200 -12.97 10.76 3.67
N PHE A 201 -13.28 10.03 2.58
CA PHE A 201 -14.41 10.04 1.61
C PHE A 201 -15.55 9.03 1.90
N PRO A 202 -16.86 9.16 1.55
CA PRO A 202 -17.60 7.98 1.14
C PRO A 202 -17.06 7.58 -0.23
N PRO A 203 -16.55 6.33 -0.42
CA PRO A 203 -16.11 5.84 -1.72
C PRO A 203 -17.04 6.16 -2.91
N PRO A 204 -18.40 6.17 -2.77
CA PRO A 204 -19.29 6.47 -3.90
C PRO A 204 -19.33 7.94 -4.35
N HIS A 205 -18.82 8.90 -3.58
CA HIS A 205 -18.84 10.32 -3.93
C HIS A 205 -17.50 10.87 -4.40
N ILE A 206 -16.48 10.02 -4.45
CA ILE A 206 -15.18 10.39 -4.97
C ILE A 206 -15.26 10.44 -6.49
N ASP A 207 -14.86 11.56 -7.07
CA ASP A 207 -14.64 11.72 -8.50
C ASP A 207 -13.37 10.94 -8.92
N TRP A 208 -13.52 9.63 -9.07
CA TRP A 208 -12.41 8.74 -9.39
C TRP A 208 -11.74 9.07 -10.73
N ASP A 209 -12.46 9.71 -11.66
CA ASP A 209 -11.90 10.15 -12.94
C ASP A 209 -10.91 11.30 -12.72
N PHE A 210 -11.24 12.25 -11.82
CA PHE A 210 -10.30 13.30 -11.42
C PHE A 210 -9.11 12.75 -10.63
N PHE A 211 -9.35 11.86 -9.66
CA PHE A 211 -8.31 11.36 -8.75
C PHE A 211 -7.41 10.30 -9.36
N MET A 212 -7.78 9.71 -10.49
CA MET A 212 -6.92 8.76 -11.19
C MET A 212 -5.57 9.42 -11.55
N PRO A 213 -4.43 8.87 -11.10
CA PRO A 213 -3.11 9.41 -11.42
C PRO A 213 -2.87 9.47 -12.94
N SER A 214 -2.27 10.55 -13.40
CA SER A 214 -1.90 10.72 -14.80
C SER A 214 -0.75 9.80 -15.19
N LEU A 215 -0.82 9.21 -16.38
CA LEU A 215 0.29 8.42 -16.96
C LEU A 215 1.37 9.30 -17.59
N MET A 216 1.20 10.63 -17.54
CA MET A 216 2.20 11.57 -18.01
C MET A 216 3.50 11.41 -17.21
N PRO A 217 4.68 11.32 -17.87
CA PRO A 217 5.95 11.27 -17.18
C PRO A 217 6.17 12.50 -16.30
N ASP A 218 6.70 12.31 -15.09
CA ASP A 218 6.98 13.40 -14.14
C ASP A 218 7.82 14.54 -14.77
N GLN A 219 8.73 14.23 -15.69
CA GLN A 219 9.54 15.24 -16.39
C GLN A 219 8.71 16.20 -17.24
N GLU A 220 7.62 15.72 -17.84
CA GLU A 220 6.72 16.54 -18.63
C GLU A 220 5.87 17.43 -17.73
N LEU A 221 5.40 16.91 -16.59
CA LEU A 221 4.69 17.69 -15.56
C LEU A 221 5.56 18.84 -15.01
N LEU A 222 6.85 18.59 -14.76
CA LEU A 222 7.80 19.61 -14.35
C LEU A 222 8.00 20.71 -15.40
N ARG A 223 8.00 20.35 -16.70
CA ARG A 223 8.10 21.33 -17.80
C ARG A 223 6.86 22.21 -17.91
N LEU A 224 5.67 21.65 -17.69
CA LEU A 224 4.42 22.41 -17.69
C LEU A 224 4.37 23.44 -16.54
N GLY A 225 4.88 23.09 -15.36
CA GLY A 225 4.98 24.01 -14.23
C GLY A 225 6.01 25.13 -14.44
N SER A 226 7.12 24.83 -15.14
CA SER A 226 8.21 25.80 -15.37
C SER A 226 7.89 26.82 -16.48
N GLY A 227 6.94 26.51 -17.38
CA GLY A 227 6.59 27.35 -18.53
C GLY A 227 5.59 28.48 -18.27
N GLY A 228 5.05 28.59 -17.05
CA GLY A 228 3.98 29.55 -16.71
C GLY A 228 4.41 31.01 -16.53
N GLY A 229 5.71 31.32 -16.67
CA GLY A 229 6.26 32.62 -16.29
C GLY A 229 7.38 33.14 -17.18
N GLN A 230 7.24 33.11 -18.51
CA GLN A 230 8.02 33.99 -19.38
C GLN A 230 7.35 34.20 -20.74
N SER A 231 7.00 35.47 -20.97
CA SER A 231 6.66 36.14 -22.23
C SER A 231 6.59 35.30 -23.50
N ARG A 232 5.37 35.20 -24.04
CA ARG A 232 5.16 35.34 -25.49
C ARG A 232 5.74 36.69 -25.94
N SER A 233 7.04 36.73 -26.22
CA SER A 233 7.63 37.73 -27.11
C SER A 233 8.05 37.01 -28.38
N THR A 234 7.20 37.21 -29.37
CA THR A 234 7.41 36.93 -30.78
C THR A 234 8.67 37.64 -31.31
N SER A 235 9.70 36.89 -31.71
CA SER A 235 10.49 37.14 -32.93
C SER A 235 11.67 36.17 -33.07
N ARG A 236 11.79 35.56 -34.26
CA ARG A 236 13.01 35.34 -35.09
C ARG A 236 14.36 35.26 -34.33
N THR A 237 15.25 34.31 -34.58
CA THR A 237 15.79 33.92 -35.90
C THR A 237 16.58 32.62 -35.75
N GLU A 238 16.49 31.76 -36.76
CA GLU A 238 17.35 30.59 -36.96
C GLU A 238 18.84 31.00 -37.00
N SER A 239 19.66 30.41 -36.14
CA SER A 239 21.06 30.13 -36.45
C SER A 239 21.50 28.90 -35.67
N GLN A 240 21.48 27.76 -36.37
CA GLN A 240 22.05 26.50 -35.91
C GLN A 240 23.57 26.65 -35.78
N SER A 241 24.11 26.29 -34.62
CA SER A 241 25.53 25.95 -34.44
C SER A 241 25.62 24.51 -33.95
N PRO A 242 26.34 23.61 -34.63
CA PRO A 242 26.49 22.22 -34.23
C PRO A 242 27.72 22.09 -33.33
N GLY A 243 27.53 21.88 -32.02
CA GLY A 243 28.70 21.65 -31.16
C GLY A 243 28.46 21.78 -29.67
N ALA A 244 27.59 20.93 -29.11
CA ALA A 244 27.74 20.50 -27.72
C ALA A 244 27.09 19.12 -27.58
N PRO A 245 27.77 18.10 -27.04
CA PRO A 245 27.11 16.86 -26.69
C PRO A 245 26.07 17.19 -25.62
N SER A 246 24.80 16.99 -25.95
CA SER A 246 23.74 16.91 -24.95
C SER A 246 24.19 15.91 -23.89
N PRO A 247 24.12 16.22 -22.59
CA PRO A 247 24.25 15.17 -21.58
C PRO A 247 23.08 14.21 -21.83
N SER A 248 23.38 13.04 -22.38
CA SER A 248 22.45 11.93 -22.48
C SER A 248 22.11 11.51 -21.05
N VAL A 249 20.99 12.01 -20.55
CA VAL A 249 20.38 11.60 -19.28
C VAL A 249 19.73 10.24 -19.50
N ASP A 250 20.55 9.21 -19.73
CA ASP A 250 20.11 7.82 -19.96
C ASP A 250 19.74 7.09 -18.66
N TRP A 251 19.85 7.75 -17.50
CA TRP A 251 19.58 7.15 -16.18
C TRP A 251 18.14 7.32 -15.69
N LEU A 252 17.23 7.83 -16.51
CA LEU A 252 15.83 8.11 -16.14
C LEU A 252 14.77 7.46 -17.06
N ASP A 253 15.18 6.74 -18.10
CA ASP A 253 14.30 6.05 -19.05
C ASP A 253 14.24 4.52 -18.85
N THR A 254 15.00 3.98 -17.87
CA THR A 254 15.02 2.54 -17.63
C THR A 254 13.85 2.11 -16.74
N ALA A 255 12.72 1.84 -17.40
CA ALA A 255 12.02 0.56 -17.29
C ALA A 255 11.62 0.07 -15.89
N SER A 256 11.04 0.93 -15.05
CA SER A 256 10.24 0.46 -13.91
C SER A 256 8.80 0.92 -14.13
N PRO A 257 7.76 0.09 -13.86
CA PRO A 257 6.36 0.43 -14.11
C PRO A 257 5.83 1.48 -13.12
N GLY A 258 6.52 2.61 -12.98
CA GLY A 258 6.40 3.60 -11.91
C GLY A 258 4.96 3.96 -11.54
N VAL A 259 4.37 4.80 -12.38
CA VAL A 259 2.97 5.22 -12.25
C VAL A 259 2.00 4.19 -12.85
N PRO A 260 2.30 3.52 -13.98
CA PRO A 260 1.41 2.51 -14.54
C PRO A 260 1.09 1.37 -13.56
N GLY A 261 2.09 0.87 -12.82
CA GLY A 261 1.94 -0.14 -11.79
C GLY A 261 1.00 0.32 -10.68
N PHE A 262 1.24 1.52 -10.16
CA PHE A 262 0.38 2.11 -9.14
C PHE A 262 -1.08 2.27 -9.61
N VAL A 263 -1.31 2.72 -10.85
CA VAL A 263 -2.64 2.81 -11.46
C VAL A 263 -3.29 1.43 -11.62
N ALA A 264 -2.53 0.43 -12.06
CA ALA A 264 -2.99 -0.94 -12.18
C ALA A 264 -3.43 -1.52 -10.83
N LEU A 265 -2.64 -1.28 -9.77
CA LEU A 265 -2.99 -1.63 -8.39
C LEU A 265 -4.27 -0.93 -7.93
N LEU A 266 -4.38 0.38 -8.16
CA LEU A 266 -5.55 1.16 -7.79
C LEU A 266 -6.84 0.62 -8.43
N LYS A 267 -6.81 0.25 -9.72
CA LYS A 267 -7.97 -0.32 -10.42
C LYS A 267 -8.50 -1.58 -9.74
N ILE A 268 -7.62 -2.44 -9.23
CA ILE A 268 -8.01 -3.65 -8.46
C ILE A 268 -8.73 -3.23 -7.16
N PHE A 269 -8.20 -2.23 -6.44
CA PHE A 269 -8.86 -1.69 -5.24
C PHE A 269 -10.18 -0.99 -5.53
N LEU A 270 -10.34 -0.39 -6.71
CA LEU A 270 -11.61 0.21 -7.13
C LEU A 270 -12.64 -0.84 -7.51
N ALA A 271 -12.26 -1.96 -8.12
CA ALA A 271 -13.16 -3.11 -8.30
C ALA A 271 -13.65 -3.64 -6.93
N ALA A 272 -12.79 -3.60 -5.92
CA ALA A 272 -13.15 -3.96 -4.55
C ALA A 272 -14.01 -2.92 -3.80
N ARG A 273 -14.30 -1.75 -4.36
CA ARG A 273 -15.01 -0.68 -3.61
C ARG A 273 -16.43 -1.08 -3.19
N HIS A 274 -17.11 -1.89 -4.01
CA HIS A 274 -18.46 -2.39 -3.74
C HIS A 274 -18.51 -3.33 -2.53
N PHE A 275 -17.34 -3.81 -2.09
CA PHE A 275 -17.21 -4.59 -0.88
C PHE A 275 -17.20 -3.76 0.42
N LEU A 276 -16.74 -2.50 0.37
CA LEU A 276 -16.57 -1.69 1.57
C LEU A 276 -17.88 -1.47 2.36
N PRO A 277 -19.04 -1.24 1.70
CA PRO A 277 -20.34 -1.20 2.37
C PRO A 277 -20.69 -2.49 3.11
N LEU A 278 -20.36 -3.65 2.52
CA LEU A 278 -20.64 -4.96 3.12
C LEU A 278 -19.80 -5.20 4.38
N LEU A 279 -18.57 -4.68 4.44
CA LEU A 279 -17.74 -4.71 5.65
C LEU A 279 -18.31 -3.86 6.79
N ALA A 280 -19.19 -2.90 6.49
CA ALA A 280 -19.80 -2.04 7.48
C ALA A 280 -20.93 -2.74 8.27
N LEU A 281 -21.44 -3.88 7.78
CA LEU A 281 -22.57 -4.61 8.34
C LEU A 281 -22.24 -5.57 9.51
N LYS A 282 -20.99 -5.62 10.00
CA LYS A 282 -20.63 -6.53 11.10
C LYS A 282 -21.43 -6.30 12.39
N PRO A 283 -22.01 -7.35 13.00
CA PRO A 283 -22.61 -7.27 14.33
C PRO A 283 -21.54 -7.04 15.40
N GLY A 284 -21.87 -6.20 16.40
CA GLY A 284 -20.95 -5.76 17.46
C GLY A 284 -20.38 -4.34 17.29
N ARG A 285 -20.72 -3.63 16.21
CA ARG A 285 -20.24 -2.26 15.92
C ARG A 285 -21.16 -1.12 16.35
N ASP A 286 -22.17 -1.35 17.18
CA ASP A 286 -22.95 -0.24 17.78
C ASP A 286 -22.05 0.70 18.62
N ALA A 287 -20.95 0.20 19.19
CA ALA A 287 -19.91 1.02 19.82
C ALA A 287 -19.12 1.88 18.80
N CYS A 288 -18.94 1.40 17.57
CA CYS A 288 -18.28 2.12 16.48
C CYS A 288 -19.16 3.26 15.96
N ARG A 289 -20.49 3.06 15.90
CA ARG A 289 -21.48 4.08 15.55
C ARG A 289 -21.52 5.26 16.53
N ALA A 290 -21.19 5.01 17.80
CA ALA A 290 -21.13 6.05 18.83
C ALA A 290 -19.82 6.86 18.80
N ALA A 291 -18.74 6.30 18.25
CA ALA A 291 -17.39 6.89 18.31
C ALA A 291 -16.98 7.68 17.05
N HIS A 292 -17.75 7.63 15.97
CA HIS A 292 -17.40 8.26 14.70
C HIS A 292 -18.24 9.51 14.41
N SER A 293 -17.65 10.45 13.66
CA SER A 293 -18.30 11.70 13.23
C SER A 293 -19.57 11.45 12.42
N ASP A 294 -20.46 12.44 12.34
CA ASP A 294 -21.73 12.41 11.58
C ASP A 294 -21.57 11.91 10.13
N TYR A 295 -20.39 12.11 9.56
CA TYR A 295 -19.99 11.63 8.26
C TYR A 295 -19.90 10.11 8.10
N THR A 296 -19.43 9.38 9.13
CA THR A 296 -19.46 7.91 9.11
C THR A 296 -20.90 7.41 9.20
N ARG A 297 -21.81 8.19 9.79
CA ARG A 297 -23.23 7.88 9.84
C ARG A 297 -23.88 8.05 8.45
N GLU A 298 -23.58 9.14 7.73
CA GLU A 298 -24.03 9.33 6.34
C GLU A 298 -23.53 8.23 5.39
N LEU A 299 -22.27 7.82 5.52
CA LEU A 299 -21.67 6.72 4.76
C LEU A 299 -22.41 5.39 5.01
N LEU A 300 -22.75 5.11 6.28
CA LEU A 300 -23.55 3.95 6.67
C LEU A 300 -25.02 4.01 6.21
N ASP A 301 -25.59 5.21 6.12
CA ASP A 301 -26.98 5.43 5.73
C ASP A 301 -27.16 5.34 4.20
N MET A 302 -26.22 5.85 3.40
CA MET A 302 -26.18 5.65 1.95
C MET A 302 -25.97 4.18 1.56
N ASP A 303 -25.08 3.51 2.28
CA ASP A 303 -24.83 2.09 2.09
C ASP A 303 -26.12 1.31 2.31
N ARG A 304 -27.02 1.75 3.20
CA ARG A 304 -28.25 1.03 3.53
C ARG A 304 -29.22 0.88 2.36
N GLU A 305 -29.38 1.88 1.49
CA GLU A 305 -30.27 1.79 0.32
C GLU A 305 -29.70 0.84 -0.75
N THR A 306 -28.40 0.94 -1.01
CA THR A 306 -27.66 0.04 -1.92
C THR A 306 -27.68 -1.40 -1.39
N LEU A 307 -27.42 -1.56 -0.10
CA LEU A 307 -27.46 -2.85 0.61
C LEU A 307 -28.86 -3.43 0.69
N GLN A 308 -29.92 -2.62 0.70
CA GLN A 308 -31.30 -3.10 0.70
C GLN A 308 -31.68 -3.71 -0.64
N ALA A 309 -31.26 -3.10 -1.77
CA ALA A 309 -31.42 -3.68 -3.10
C ALA A 309 -30.57 -4.94 -3.30
N GLU A 310 -29.38 -4.97 -2.71
CA GLU A 310 -28.49 -6.13 -2.77
C GLU A 310 -28.92 -7.29 -1.88
N ARG A 311 -29.57 -7.03 -0.73
CA ARG A 311 -30.10 -8.06 0.18
C ARG A 311 -31.02 -9.06 -0.49
N ASP A 312 -31.74 -8.66 -1.53
CA ASP A 312 -32.64 -9.53 -2.29
C ASP A 312 -31.88 -10.46 -3.26
N THR A 313 -30.63 -10.13 -3.61
CA THR A 313 -29.79 -10.87 -4.57
C THR A 313 -29.00 -12.02 -3.92
N GLY A 314 -28.92 -12.04 -2.59
CA GLY A 314 -28.20 -13.06 -1.83
C GLY A 314 -26.69 -12.78 -1.72
N PRO A 315 -26.10 -12.90 -0.52
CA PRO A 315 -24.69 -12.60 -0.23
C PRO A 315 -23.67 -13.30 -1.16
N PHE A 316 -23.82 -14.61 -1.41
CA PHE A 316 -22.93 -15.34 -2.33
C PHE A 316 -22.95 -14.81 -3.77
N THR A 317 -24.12 -14.39 -4.26
CA THR A 317 -24.24 -13.88 -5.63
C THR A 317 -23.53 -12.54 -5.77
N ILE A 318 -23.60 -11.68 -4.75
CA ILE A 318 -22.85 -10.43 -4.68
C ILE A 318 -21.35 -10.72 -4.59
N ALA A 319 -20.94 -11.63 -3.70
CA ALA A 319 -19.54 -12.04 -3.56
C ALA A 319 -18.96 -12.49 -4.90
N ARG A 320 -19.66 -13.39 -5.59
CA ARG A 320 -19.23 -13.89 -6.90
C ARG A 320 -19.12 -12.76 -7.93
N ARG A 321 -20.11 -11.87 -8.01
CA ARG A 321 -20.07 -10.72 -8.92
C ARG A 321 -18.82 -9.85 -8.66
N ILE A 322 -18.53 -9.53 -7.40
CA ILE A 322 -17.35 -8.73 -7.04
C ILE A 322 -16.06 -9.50 -7.35
N VAL A 323 -16.00 -10.82 -7.10
CA VAL A 323 -14.85 -11.66 -7.48
C VAL A 323 -14.62 -11.62 -8.99
N ASP A 324 -15.69 -11.76 -9.79
CA ASP A 324 -15.62 -11.70 -11.25
C ASP A 324 -15.14 -10.31 -11.73
N GLU A 325 -15.64 -9.23 -11.13
CA GLU A 325 -15.18 -7.85 -11.38
C GLU A 325 -13.68 -7.68 -11.04
N MET A 326 -13.21 -8.26 -9.94
CA MET A 326 -11.79 -8.24 -9.57
C MET A 326 -10.91 -9.03 -10.55
N ASP A 327 -11.37 -10.19 -11.03
CA ASP A 327 -10.64 -10.99 -12.01
C ASP A 327 -10.54 -10.27 -13.37
N VAL A 328 -11.61 -9.59 -13.80
CA VAL A 328 -11.58 -8.71 -14.98
C VAL A 328 -10.61 -7.54 -14.76
N ALA A 329 -10.68 -6.87 -13.61
CA ALA A 329 -9.78 -5.76 -13.30
C ALA A 329 -8.31 -6.19 -13.25
N LEU A 330 -8.02 -7.39 -12.76
CA LEU A 330 -6.67 -7.96 -12.78
C LEU A 330 -6.18 -8.23 -14.21
N ALA A 331 -7.03 -8.84 -15.05
CA ALA A 331 -6.67 -9.09 -16.46
C ALA A 331 -6.39 -7.77 -17.21
N ASP A 332 -7.24 -6.75 -17.01
CA ASP A 332 -7.06 -5.42 -17.57
C ASP A 332 -5.80 -4.73 -17.02
N ALA A 333 -5.51 -4.88 -15.73
CA ALA A 333 -4.33 -4.33 -15.07
C ALA A 333 -3.03 -4.96 -15.62
N VAL A 334 -2.99 -6.28 -15.80
CA VAL A 334 -1.84 -6.98 -16.39
C VAL A 334 -1.66 -6.59 -17.86
N ALA A 335 -2.74 -6.58 -18.65
CA ALA A 335 -2.69 -6.14 -20.05
C ALA A 335 -2.22 -4.68 -20.17
N PHE A 336 -2.69 -3.82 -19.28
CA PHE A 336 -2.28 -2.43 -19.18
C PHE A 336 -0.79 -2.30 -18.86
N LEU A 337 -0.27 -3.05 -17.89
CA LEU A 337 1.17 -3.02 -17.59
C LEU A 337 2.01 -3.53 -18.75
N SER A 338 1.63 -4.66 -19.34
CA SER A 338 2.28 -5.22 -20.51
C SER A 338 2.31 -4.26 -21.72
N ALA A 339 1.35 -3.34 -21.82
CA ALA A 339 1.31 -2.31 -22.87
C ALA A 339 2.21 -1.09 -22.57
N HIS A 340 2.48 -0.81 -21.29
CA HIS A 340 3.24 0.37 -20.84
C HIS A 340 4.64 0.05 -20.33
N SER A 341 5.00 -1.23 -20.23
CA SER A 341 6.32 -1.70 -19.84
C SER A 341 7.09 -2.31 -21.03
N PRO A 342 8.42 -2.17 -21.07
CA PRO A 342 9.23 -2.93 -22.01
C PRO A 342 9.09 -4.45 -21.73
N ARG A 343 8.84 -5.22 -22.78
CA ARG A 343 8.42 -6.65 -22.77
C ARG A 343 9.39 -7.65 -22.10
N SER A 344 10.45 -7.20 -21.44
CA SER A 344 11.48 -8.06 -20.83
C SER A 344 12.01 -7.53 -19.49
N ASP A 345 11.27 -6.63 -18.84
CA ASP A 345 11.68 -6.07 -17.56
C ASP A 345 11.30 -7.02 -16.39
N PRO A 346 12.27 -7.49 -15.57
CA PRO A 346 11.99 -8.31 -14.40
C PRO A 346 11.11 -7.60 -13.35
N HIS A 347 11.15 -6.26 -13.26
CA HIS A 347 10.31 -5.51 -12.32
C HIS A 347 8.83 -5.58 -12.70
N THR A 348 8.52 -5.55 -14.00
CA THR A 348 7.15 -5.71 -14.49
C THR A 348 6.58 -7.08 -14.12
N ALA A 349 7.34 -8.17 -14.33
CA ALA A 349 6.90 -9.50 -13.94
C ALA A 349 6.73 -9.66 -12.41
N ALA A 350 7.62 -9.06 -11.62
CA ALA A 350 7.46 -8.99 -10.17
C ALA A 350 6.19 -8.24 -9.75
N PHE A 351 5.90 -7.12 -10.43
CA PHE A 351 4.72 -6.31 -10.15
C PHE A 351 3.42 -7.01 -10.56
N GLU A 352 3.37 -7.68 -11.71
CA GLU A 352 2.23 -8.50 -12.12
C GLU A 352 1.93 -9.57 -11.06
N ARG A 353 2.94 -10.28 -10.57
CA ARG A 353 2.78 -11.25 -9.47
C ARG A 353 2.21 -10.60 -8.21
N MET A 354 2.66 -9.39 -7.85
CA MET A 354 2.08 -8.64 -6.74
C MET A 354 0.59 -8.35 -6.96
N LEU A 355 0.18 -7.93 -8.16
CA LEU A 355 -1.24 -7.69 -8.48
C LEU A 355 -2.09 -8.94 -8.31
N HIS A 356 -1.57 -10.10 -8.75
CA HIS A 356 -2.23 -11.38 -8.52
C HIS A 356 -2.42 -11.66 -7.03
N ILE A 357 -1.37 -11.49 -6.22
CA ILE A 357 -1.41 -11.73 -4.77
C ILE A 357 -2.41 -10.81 -4.08
N VAL A 358 -2.38 -9.52 -4.41
CA VAL A 358 -3.33 -8.53 -3.87
C VAL A 358 -4.75 -8.92 -4.22
N THR A 359 -5.02 -9.29 -5.47
CA THR A 359 -6.36 -9.70 -5.92
C THR A 359 -6.85 -10.91 -5.14
N LEU A 360 -6.03 -11.95 -5.02
CA LEU A 360 -6.37 -13.18 -4.28
C LEU A 360 -6.59 -12.90 -2.79
N PHE A 361 -5.81 -12.00 -2.20
CA PHE A 361 -6.01 -11.55 -0.83
C PHE A 361 -7.35 -10.83 -0.64
N LEU A 362 -7.71 -9.93 -1.55
CA LEU A 362 -9.00 -9.22 -1.51
C LEU A 362 -10.17 -10.18 -1.67
N GLN A 363 -10.07 -11.11 -2.64
CA GLN A 363 -11.07 -12.18 -2.85
C GLN A 363 -11.21 -13.07 -1.61
N SER A 364 -10.10 -13.48 -0.99
CA SER A 364 -10.14 -14.30 0.23
C SER A 364 -10.83 -13.54 1.35
N SER A 365 -10.46 -12.27 1.57
CA SER A 365 -11.03 -11.45 2.63
C SER A 365 -12.53 -11.17 2.42
N LEU A 366 -12.93 -10.98 1.16
CA LEU A 366 -14.32 -10.84 0.74
C LEU A 366 -15.18 -12.02 1.14
N ILE A 367 -14.73 -13.21 0.75
CA ILE A 367 -15.48 -14.44 0.96
C ILE A 367 -15.59 -14.75 2.46
N GLU A 368 -14.52 -14.57 3.22
CA GLU A 368 -14.57 -14.73 4.69
C GLU A 368 -15.63 -13.84 5.33
N HIS A 369 -15.66 -12.56 4.96
CA HIS A 369 -16.59 -11.61 5.59
C HIS A 369 -18.04 -11.83 5.15
N ILE A 370 -18.29 -12.16 3.88
CA ILE A 370 -19.65 -12.40 3.38
C ILE A 370 -20.21 -13.70 3.95
N VAL A 371 -19.42 -14.78 3.96
CA VAL A 371 -19.90 -16.06 4.47
C VAL A 371 -20.11 -16.02 5.98
N ALA A 372 -19.23 -15.35 6.74
CA ALA A 372 -19.45 -15.15 8.17
C ALA A 372 -20.78 -14.43 8.45
N ALA A 373 -21.13 -13.41 7.65
CA ALA A 373 -22.39 -12.68 7.79
C ALA A 373 -23.62 -13.55 7.45
N GLU A 374 -23.51 -14.41 6.43
CA GLU A 374 -24.58 -15.31 6.02
C GLU A 374 -24.84 -16.45 7.03
N VAL A 375 -23.78 -17.08 7.54
CA VAL A 375 -23.87 -18.09 8.61
C VAL A 375 -24.55 -17.49 9.85
N GLU A 376 -24.20 -16.26 10.22
CA GLU A 376 -24.81 -15.59 11.35
C GLU A 376 -26.28 -15.22 11.11
N GLU A 377 -26.63 -14.76 9.90
CA GLU A 377 -28.01 -14.49 9.49
C GLU A 377 -28.87 -15.75 9.55
N LEU A 378 -28.38 -16.87 9.01
CA LEU A 378 -29.04 -18.16 9.07
C LEU A 378 -29.23 -18.64 10.51
N ALA A 379 -28.20 -18.50 11.35
CA ALA A 379 -28.28 -18.79 12.78
C ALA A 379 -29.28 -17.89 13.52
N ARG A 380 -29.46 -16.63 13.09
CA ARG A 380 -30.45 -15.71 13.66
C ARG A 380 -31.88 -16.07 13.23
N ARG A 381 -32.09 -16.42 11.97
CA ARG A 381 -33.39 -16.86 11.44
C ARG A 381 -33.86 -18.15 12.09
N GLY A 382 -32.95 -19.11 12.30
CA GLY A 382 -33.23 -20.32 13.07
C GLY A 382 -33.72 -20.02 14.49
N ARG A 383 -33.03 -19.11 15.20
CA ARG A 383 -33.42 -18.65 16.54
C ARG A 383 -34.77 -17.91 16.59
N ALA A 384 -35.11 -17.16 15.54
CA ALA A 384 -36.36 -16.39 15.48
C ALA A 384 -37.60 -17.24 15.16
N GLN A 385 -37.43 -18.36 14.45
CA GLN A 385 -38.54 -19.23 14.03
C GLN A 385 -38.96 -20.27 15.09
N GLN A 386 -38.15 -20.51 16.14
CA GLN A 386 -38.52 -21.38 17.26
C GLN A 386 -38.11 -20.79 18.62
N PRO A 387 -39.01 -20.03 19.30
CA PRO A 387 -38.69 -19.41 20.59
C PRO A 387 -38.52 -20.41 21.74
N ASN A 388 -39.01 -21.65 21.61
CA ASN A 388 -39.18 -22.59 22.73
C ASN A 388 -38.58 -23.99 22.49
N THR A 389 -37.71 -24.17 21.50
CA THR A 389 -37.04 -25.46 21.26
C THR A 389 -35.58 -25.19 20.89
N PRO A 390 -34.59 -25.72 21.63
CA PRO A 390 -33.17 -25.45 21.41
C PRO A 390 -32.62 -26.30 20.25
N GLU A 391 -33.33 -26.36 19.12
CA GLU A 391 -32.78 -26.96 17.91
C GLU A 391 -32.21 -25.84 17.03
N ALA A 392 -30.89 -25.92 16.83
CA ALA A 392 -30.12 -25.05 15.98
C ALA A 392 -30.69 -25.02 14.54
N ALA A 393 -30.35 -23.96 13.78
CA ALA A 393 -30.67 -23.87 12.35
C ALA A 393 -30.45 -25.21 11.63
N SER A 394 -31.30 -25.53 10.63
CA SER A 394 -31.22 -26.79 9.88
C SER A 394 -29.75 -27.13 9.53
N PRO A 395 -29.20 -28.25 10.06
CA PRO A 395 -27.79 -28.58 9.91
C PRO A 395 -27.38 -28.72 8.43
N GLU A 396 -28.31 -29.07 7.54
CA GLU A 396 -28.05 -29.25 6.11
C GLU A 396 -27.68 -27.94 5.38
N VAL A 397 -28.34 -26.82 5.71
CA VAL A 397 -28.07 -25.52 5.05
C VAL A 397 -26.72 -24.96 5.49
N THR A 398 -26.36 -25.15 6.77
CA THR A 398 -25.05 -24.73 7.30
C THR A 398 -23.91 -25.53 6.64
N VAL A 399 -24.10 -26.84 6.44
CA VAL A 399 -23.12 -27.71 5.77
C VAL A 399 -22.90 -27.32 4.31
N GLU A 400 -23.96 -26.96 3.57
CA GLU A 400 -23.82 -26.51 2.17
C GLU A 400 -23.03 -25.20 2.06
N VAL A 401 -23.29 -24.23 2.95
CA VAL A 401 -22.58 -22.95 3.00
C VAL A 401 -21.10 -23.16 3.34
N GLU A 402 -20.80 -24.03 4.31
CA GLU A 402 -19.43 -24.40 4.69
C GLU A 402 -18.69 -25.12 3.56
N GLU A 403 -19.37 -26.01 2.81
CA GLU A 403 -18.77 -26.68 1.66
C GLU A 403 -18.45 -25.71 0.53
N ARG A 404 -19.35 -24.78 0.22
CA ARG A 404 -19.08 -23.71 -0.77
C ARG A 404 -17.92 -22.83 -0.34
N LEU A 405 -17.87 -22.44 0.94
CA LEU A 405 -16.75 -21.67 1.50
C LEU A 405 -15.42 -22.40 1.35
N TRP A 406 -15.41 -23.70 1.67
CA TRP A 406 -14.23 -24.54 1.51
C TRP A 406 -13.75 -24.59 0.05
N GLN A 407 -14.66 -24.76 -0.91
CA GLN A 407 -14.33 -24.75 -2.34
C GLN A 407 -13.70 -23.42 -2.79
N TYR A 408 -14.21 -22.29 -2.29
CA TYR A 408 -13.64 -20.97 -2.56
C TYR A 408 -12.25 -20.80 -1.95
N ARG A 409 -12.08 -21.14 -0.67
CA ARG A 409 -10.76 -21.12 0.01
C ARG A 409 -9.76 -21.95 -0.79
N TYR A 410 -10.12 -23.19 -1.12
CA TYR A 410 -9.29 -24.08 -1.90
C TYR A 410 -8.88 -23.49 -3.25
N SER A 411 -9.83 -22.95 -4.02
CA SER A 411 -9.58 -22.33 -5.32
C SER A 411 -8.60 -21.16 -5.23
N ILE A 412 -8.82 -20.25 -4.27
CA ILE A 412 -7.95 -19.08 -4.06
C ILE A 412 -6.55 -19.53 -3.63
N THR A 413 -6.46 -20.45 -2.68
CA THR A 413 -5.19 -20.98 -2.19
C THR A 413 -4.41 -21.71 -3.29
N ALA A 414 -5.09 -22.45 -4.18
CA ALA A 414 -4.46 -23.09 -5.33
C ALA A 414 -3.94 -22.09 -6.35
N ARG A 415 -4.70 -21.04 -6.67
CA ARG A 415 -4.24 -19.93 -7.51
C ARG A 415 -3.04 -19.21 -6.89
N MET A 416 -3.07 -18.99 -5.57
CA MET A 416 -1.95 -18.37 -4.84
C MET A 416 -0.69 -19.23 -4.98
N LEU A 417 -0.74 -20.53 -4.70
CA LEU A 417 0.42 -21.40 -4.90
C LEU A 417 0.93 -21.40 -6.34
N HIS A 418 0.04 -21.38 -7.33
CA HIS A 418 0.45 -21.30 -8.73
C HIS A 418 1.26 -20.04 -9.03
N VAL A 419 0.87 -18.89 -8.47
CA VAL A 419 1.62 -17.63 -8.58
C VAL A 419 2.98 -17.74 -7.87
N LEU A 420 3.02 -18.39 -6.70
CA LEU A 420 4.26 -18.55 -5.92
C LEU A 420 5.23 -19.56 -6.54
N ASP A 421 4.75 -20.63 -7.19
CA ASP A 421 5.57 -21.62 -7.88
C ASP A 421 6.32 -21.02 -9.08
N GLN A 422 5.77 -19.96 -9.67
CA GLN A 422 6.37 -19.20 -10.77
C GLN A 422 7.34 -18.11 -10.28
N ALA A 423 7.42 -17.87 -8.97
CA ALA A 423 8.25 -16.82 -8.39
C ALA A 423 9.60 -17.38 -7.95
N ASN A 424 10.67 -16.65 -8.27
CA ASN A 424 11.94 -16.84 -7.59
C ASN A 424 11.84 -16.19 -6.20
N PRO A 425 12.06 -16.94 -5.09
CA PRO A 425 11.98 -16.38 -3.74
C PRO A 425 12.90 -15.17 -3.53
N ALA A 426 14.05 -15.11 -4.21
CA ALA A 426 14.98 -13.99 -4.13
C ALA A 426 14.40 -12.71 -4.76
N GLU A 427 13.76 -12.82 -5.93
CA GLU A 427 13.07 -11.70 -6.59
C GLU A 427 11.88 -11.21 -5.75
N PHE A 428 11.20 -12.13 -5.07
CA PHE A 428 10.07 -11.82 -4.21
C PHE A 428 10.45 -11.03 -2.95
N LEU A 429 11.70 -11.17 -2.51
CA LEU A 429 12.25 -10.47 -1.35
C LEU A 429 12.60 -9.00 -1.63
N GLU A 430 12.75 -8.61 -2.89
CA GLU A 430 13.15 -7.26 -3.30
C GLU A 430 11.95 -6.33 -3.51
N GLY A 431 11.97 -5.15 -2.89
CA GLY A 431 11.07 -4.01 -3.18
C GLY A 431 9.66 -4.04 -2.59
N ASN A 432 9.07 -5.21 -2.28
CA ASN A 432 7.68 -5.31 -1.77
C ASN A 432 7.34 -6.54 -0.93
N SER A 433 8.37 -7.24 -0.48
CA SER A 433 8.24 -8.57 0.12
C SER A 433 7.33 -8.60 1.34
N PHE A 434 7.45 -7.61 2.24
CA PHE A 434 6.71 -7.63 3.50
C PHE A 434 5.18 -7.66 3.30
N PHE A 435 4.66 -6.81 2.41
CA PHE A 435 3.21 -6.70 2.21
C PHE A 435 2.65 -7.96 1.56
N SER A 436 3.29 -8.44 0.50
CA SER A 436 2.89 -9.65 -0.21
C SER A 436 3.02 -10.90 0.68
N ILE A 437 4.07 -10.99 1.51
CA ILE A 437 4.22 -12.07 2.51
C ILE A 437 3.08 -12.05 3.52
N ALA A 438 2.71 -10.88 4.04
CA ALA A 438 1.59 -10.76 4.98
C ALA A 438 0.26 -11.22 4.34
N GLN A 439 0.02 -10.83 3.08
CA GLN A 439 -1.15 -11.27 2.31
C GLN A 439 -1.18 -12.79 2.09
N ILE A 440 -0.04 -13.37 1.68
CA ILE A 440 0.13 -14.82 1.52
C ILE A 440 -0.20 -15.54 2.83
N ARG A 441 0.35 -15.05 3.95
CA ARG A 441 0.08 -15.62 5.29
C ARG A 441 -1.40 -15.56 5.66
N ILE A 442 -2.07 -14.46 5.35
CA ILE A 442 -3.50 -14.30 5.63
C ILE A 442 -4.34 -15.27 4.78
N VAL A 443 -4.07 -15.38 3.48
CA VAL A 443 -4.74 -16.36 2.60
C VAL A 443 -4.45 -17.81 3.03
N GLY A 444 -3.24 -18.09 3.52
CA GLY A 444 -2.93 -19.40 4.10
C GLY A 444 -3.73 -19.68 5.38
N ALA A 445 -3.87 -18.67 6.25
CA ALA A 445 -4.58 -18.81 7.52
C ALA A 445 -6.09 -19.04 7.36
N THR A 446 -6.72 -18.52 6.30
CA THR A 446 -8.15 -18.77 6.03
C THR A 446 -8.42 -20.25 5.74
N LEU A 447 -7.48 -20.95 5.11
CA LEU A 447 -7.55 -22.39 4.89
C LEU A 447 -7.43 -23.19 6.21
N LEU A 448 -6.63 -22.71 7.16
CA LEU A 448 -6.39 -23.35 8.46
C LEU A 448 -7.55 -23.17 9.46
N ASN A 449 -8.30 -22.08 9.37
CA ASN A 449 -9.41 -21.78 10.29
C ASN A 449 -10.66 -22.66 10.09
N SER A 450 -10.59 -23.75 9.30
CA SER A 450 -11.72 -24.68 9.08
C SER A 450 -11.86 -25.80 10.13
N GLU A 451 -11.01 -25.85 11.16
CA GLU A 451 -10.95 -26.96 12.12
C GLU A 451 -12.15 -27.07 13.09
N GLY A 452 -13.17 -26.20 12.99
CA GLY A 452 -14.23 -26.08 14.00
C GLY A 452 -15.56 -26.83 13.76
N GLY A 453 -15.83 -27.42 12.59
CA GLY A 453 -17.18 -27.89 12.25
C GLY A 453 -17.24 -29.12 11.35
N MET A 454 -17.73 -30.23 11.92
CA MET A 454 -18.34 -31.42 11.29
C MET A 454 -17.57 -32.23 10.20
N GLY A 455 -17.13 -33.43 10.59
CA GLY A 455 -17.75 -34.68 10.09
C GLY A 455 -17.33 -35.28 8.73
N SER A 456 -16.52 -34.64 7.90
CA SER A 456 -16.02 -35.23 6.64
C SER A 456 -14.50 -35.03 6.46
N THR A 457 -13.73 -35.76 7.26
CA THR A 457 -12.34 -35.48 7.63
C THR A 457 -11.33 -36.51 7.10
N ARG A 458 -11.45 -36.97 5.84
CA ARG A 458 -10.39 -37.83 5.26
C ARG A 458 -9.74 -37.27 4.00
N ASP A 459 -10.52 -36.69 3.08
CA ASP A 459 -9.96 -36.08 1.88
C ASP A 459 -9.57 -34.60 2.08
N ARG A 460 -10.31 -33.88 2.94
CA ARG A 460 -10.00 -32.47 3.29
C ARG A 460 -8.69 -32.33 4.05
N ASP A 461 -8.42 -33.26 4.97
CA ASP A 461 -7.23 -33.25 5.82
C ASP A 461 -5.95 -33.50 5.01
N GLY A 462 -5.99 -34.42 4.03
CA GLY A 462 -4.81 -34.75 3.20
C GLY A 462 -4.45 -33.64 2.20
N VAL A 463 -5.46 -33.10 1.52
CA VAL A 463 -5.26 -31.99 0.57
C VAL A 463 -4.88 -30.72 1.34
N GLY A 464 -5.63 -30.34 2.37
CA GLY A 464 -5.33 -29.16 3.20
C GLY A 464 -3.91 -29.19 3.77
N ALA A 465 -3.49 -30.32 4.34
CA ALA A 465 -2.13 -30.48 4.88
C ALA A 465 -1.04 -30.31 3.80
N SER A 466 -1.27 -30.80 2.57
CA SER A 466 -0.32 -30.61 1.46
C SER A 466 -0.15 -29.14 1.07
N TYR A 467 -1.24 -28.36 1.02
CA TYR A 467 -1.16 -26.93 0.72
C TYR A 467 -0.49 -26.16 1.85
N VAL A 468 -0.87 -26.43 3.10
CA VAL A 468 -0.25 -25.83 4.29
C VAL A 468 1.25 -26.10 4.32
N GLN A 469 1.67 -27.34 4.03
CA GLN A 469 3.07 -27.70 3.92
C GLN A 469 3.77 -26.86 2.85
N ARG A 470 3.18 -26.73 1.64
CA ARG A 470 3.77 -25.94 0.56
C ARG A 470 3.87 -24.44 0.87
N PHE A 471 2.86 -23.86 1.53
CA PHE A 471 2.95 -22.49 2.04
C PHE A 471 4.04 -22.35 3.09
N THR A 472 4.12 -23.29 4.02
CA THR A 472 5.13 -23.31 5.07
C THR A 472 6.53 -23.48 4.49
N ASP A 473 6.71 -24.31 3.47
CA ASP A 473 7.98 -24.48 2.76
C ASP A 473 8.36 -23.23 1.96
N PHE A 474 7.38 -22.55 1.35
CA PHE A 474 7.63 -21.29 0.64
C PHE A 474 7.99 -20.16 1.61
N LEU A 475 7.18 -19.96 2.66
CA LEU A 475 7.44 -18.98 3.71
C LEU A 475 8.75 -19.31 4.43
N GLY A 476 9.00 -20.58 4.73
CA GLY A 476 10.24 -21.07 5.29
C GLY A 476 11.43 -20.76 4.39
N ARG A 477 11.33 -20.91 3.07
CA ARG A 477 12.38 -20.48 2.12
C ARG A 477 12.59 -18.97 2.10
N ILE A 478 11.54 -18.18 2.24
CA ILE A 478 11.62 -16.71 2.32
C ILE A 478 12.29 -16.30 3.63
N ASP A 479 11.81 -16.84 4.76
CA ASP A 479 12.28 -16.54 6.10
C ASP A 479 13.71 -17.06 6.30
N THR A 480 14.05 -18.26 5.83
CA THR A 480 15.44 -18.78 5.81
C THR A 480 16.34 -18.09 4.79
N SER A 481 15.83 -17.52 3.69
CA SER A 481 16.65 -16.64 2.85
C SER A 481 16.92 -15.31 3.55
N ALA A 482 15.99 -14.84 4.39
CA ALA A 482 16.23 -13.69 5.27
C ALA A 482 17.18 -14.03 6.43
N GLU A 483 17.10 -15.24 7.00
CA GLU A 483 17.96 -15.74 8.08
C GLU A 483 19.33 -16.27 7.60
N ALA A 484 19.47 -16.86 6.41
CA ALA A 484 20.76 -17.29 5.85
C ALA A 484 21.61 -16.08 5.44
N ASN A 485 20.97 -14.97 5.06
CA ASN A 485 21.63 -13.65 5.00
C ASN A 485 22.09 -13.15 6.38
N TYR A 486 21.57 -13.74 7.47
CA TYR A 486 21.91 -13.48 8.87
C TYR A 486 22.95 -14.50 9.42
N GLU A 487 22.87 -15.79 9.06
CA GLU A 487 23.70 -16.90 9.58
C GLU A 487 25.04 -17.08 8.85
N VAL A 488 25.22 -16.50 7.65
CA VAL A 488 26.57 -16.37 7.05
C VAL A 488 27.54 -15.53 7.93
N TRP A 489 27.04 -14.94 9.03
CA TRP A 489 27.81 -14.10 9.95
C TRP A 489 27.96 -14.62 11.39
N THR A 490 27.43 -15.78 11.74
CA THR A 490 27.69 -16.40 13.06
C THR A 490 28.82 -17.43 13.06
N GLU A 491 29.37 -17.82 11.90
CA GLU A 491 30.55 -18.72 11.83
C GLU A 491 31.91 -18.04 11.57
N ARG A 492 32.00 -16.71 11.71
CA ARG A 492 33.30 -16.01 11.78
C ARG A 492 33.32 -14.89 12.81
N ARG A 493 33.09 -15.23 14.08
CA ARG A 493 33.70 -14.53 15.23
C ARG A 493 34.01 -15.49 16.35
#